data_AF-A0A3A8NAE4-F1
#
_entry.id   AF-A0A3A8NAE4-F1
#
_cell.length_a   1.000
_cell.length_b   1.000
_cell.length_c   1.000
_cell.angle_alpha   90.00
_cell.angle_beta   90.00
_cell.angle_gamma   90.00
#
_symmetry.space_group_name_H-M   'P 1'
#
loop_
_entity.id
_entity.type
_entity.pdbx_description
1 polymer ?
#
loop_
_entity_poly.entity_id
_entity_poly.type
_entity_poly.pdbx_seq_one_letter_code
_entity_poly.pdbx_strand_id
1 'polypeptide(L)'
;MKEASFDFLMNIIEKRDGTPRQLRNALLMASIMRGWGLKRFNLAVPSLCTHEDFRVRSTALHVLLRWLDLVRTGLVPAERIEGYDEHSFDETIKDALALGVAENTEFLARKHLTRTG
;
A
#
# COMPACT_ATOMS: atom_id res chain seq x y z
N MET A 1 24.67 -3.12 -0.68
CA MET A 1 24.13 -3.13 -2.07
C MET A 1 22.62 -3.32 -2.09
N LYS A 2 22.07 -4.30 -1.35
CA LYS A 2 20.63 -4.55 -1.26
C LYS A 2 19.83 -3.33 -0.73
N GLU A 3 20.26 -2.73 0.37
CA GLU A 3 19.60 -1.54 0.95
C GLU A 3 19.51 -0.34 -0.02
N ALA A 4 20.59 -0.05 -0.74
CA ALA A 4 20.61 0.99 -1.78
C ALA A 4 19.58 0.74 -2.91
N SER A 5 19.29 -0.52 -3.24
CA SER A 5 18.23 -0.86 -4.20
C SER A 5 16.84 -0.55 -3.63
N PHE A 6 16.60 -0.79 -2.34
CA PHE A 6 15.35 -0.41 -1.71
C PHE A 6 15.20 1.10 -1.62
N ASP A 7 16.25 1.84 -1.26
CA ASP A 7 16.23 3.30 -1.24
C ASP A 7 15.89 3.89 -2.61
N PHE A 8 16.45 3.32 -3.68
CA PHE A 8 16.11 3.70 -5.04
C PHE A 8 14.61 3.51 -5.34
N LEU A 9 14.05 2.35 -4.98
CA LEU A 9 12.62 2.07 -5.18
C LEU A 9 11.73 3.00 -4.34
N MET A 10 12.12 3.28 -3.10
CA MET A 10 11.39 4.20 -2.24
C MET A 10 11.40 5.62 -2.78
N ASN A 11 12.52 6.09 -3.34
CA ASN A 11 12.59 7.42 -3.96
C ASN A 11 11.60 7.56 -5.13
N ILE A 12 11.42 6.50 -5.95
CA ILE A 12 10.41 6.48 -7.02
C ILE A 12 8.99 6.60 -6.44
N ILE A 13 8.69 5.80 -5.40
CA ILE A 13 7.37 5.77 -4.76
C ILE A 13 7.04 7.12 -4.10
N GLU A 14 7.95 7.65 -3.30
CA GLU A 14 7.75 8.87 -2.50
C GLU A 14 7.63 10.11 -3.38
N LYS A 15 8.47 10.22 -4.41
CA LYS A 15 8.43 11.36 -5.35
C LYS A 15 7.33 11.21 -6.41
N ARG A 16 6.74 10.02 -6.52
CA ARG A 16 5.85 9.64 -7.63
C ARG A 16 6.54 9.85 -8.99
N ASP A 17 7.86 9.72 -9.00
CA ASP A 17 8.71 10.08 -10.13
C ASP A 17 8.94 8.85 -11.00
N GLY A 18 8.07 8.69 -11.99
CA GLY A 18 8.14 7.61 -12.95
C GLY A 18 6.86 7.42 -13.73
N THR A 19 6.96 6.70 -14.84
CA THR A 19 5.78 6.23 -15.57
C THR A 19 4.91 5.34 -14.68
N PRO A 20 3.60 5.22 -14.93
CA PRO A 20 2.73 4.32 -14.17
C PRO A 20 3.27 2.88 -14.07
N ARG A 21 3.93 2.39 -15.13
CA ARG A 21 4.62 1.09 -15.12
C ARG A 21 5.78 1.05 -14.13
N GLN A 22 6.62 2.08 -14.10
CA GLN A 22 7.75 2.17 -13.15
C GLN A 22 7.25 2.27 -11.72
N LEU A 23 6.24 3.10 -11.44
CA LEU A 23 5.65 3.21 -10.11
C LEU A 23 5.07 1.88 -9.64
N ARG A 24 4.28 1.21 -10.49
CA ARG A 24 3.72 -0.10 -10.17
C ARG A 24 4.81 -1.14 -9.91
N ASN A 25 5.86 -1.18 -10.73
CA ASN A 25 6.96 -2.11 -10.54
C ASN A 25 7.75 -1.80 -9.26
N ALA A 26 8.00 -0.52 -8.99
CA ALA A 26 8.69 -0.09 -7.78
C ALA A 26 7.91 -0.49 -6.53
N LEU A 27 6.60 -0.25 -6.51
CA LEU A 27 5.69 -0.67 -5.45
C LEU A 27 5.74 -2.19 -5.20
N LEU A 28 5.63 -3.00 -6.26
CA LEU A 28 5.67 -4.46 -6.13
C LEU A 28 7.02 -4.94 -5.59
N MET A 29 8.14 -4.43 -6.11
CA MET A 29 9.47 -4.81 -5.65
C MET A 29 9.74 -4.35 -4.21
N ALA A 30 9.41 -3.10 -3.89
CA ALA A 30 9.55 -2.56 -2.54
C ALA A 30 8.68 -3.31 -1.53
N SER A 31 7.48 -3.78 -1.91
CA SER A 31 6.64 -4.60 -1.03
C SER A 31 7.32 -5.92 -0.62
N ILE A 32 8.09 -6.55 -1.51
CA ILE A 32 8.85 -7.78 -1.23
C ILE A 32 10.04 -7.47 -0.33
N MET A 33 10.66 -6.30 -0.52
CA MET A 33 11.86 -5.84 0.19
C MET A 33 11.54 -5.02 1.45
N ARG A 34 10.26 -4.86 1.80
CA ARG A 34 9.79 -3.92 2.84
C ARG A 34 10.43 -4.13 4.21
N GLY A 35 10.99 -5.32 4.49
CA GLY A 35 11.73 -5.58 5.72
C GLY A 35 12.95 -4.66 5.95
N TRP A 36 13.47 -3.99 4.92
CA TRP A 36 14.57 -3.01 5.08
C TRP A 36 14.09 -1.60 5.45
N GLY A 37 12.79 -1.33 5.38
CA GLY A 37 12.24 0.00 5.69
C GLY A 37 10.73 -0.04 5.82
N LEU A 38 10.23 -0.91 6.68
CA LEU A 38 8.80 -1.24 6.78
C LEU A 38 7.94 0.00 6.98
N LYS A 39 8.31 0.82 7.96
CA LYS A 39 7.60 2.06 8.28
C LYS A 39 7.60 3.02 7.10
N ARG A 40 8.75 3.22 6.47
CA ARG A 40 8.91 4.10 5.31
C ARG A 40 8.02 3.62 4.14
N PHE A 41 8.05 2.33 3.85
CA PHE A 41 7.25 1.73 2.79
C PHE A 41 5.74 1.85 3.07
N ASN A 42 5.26 1.29 4.18
CA ASN A 42 3.82 1.22 4.46
C ASN A 42 3.18 2.60 4.63
N LEU A 43 3.93 3.60 5.11
CA LEU A 43 3.41 4.97 5.22
C LEU A 43 3.43 5.74 3.90
N ALA A 44 4.20 5.31 2.90
CA ALA A 44 4.21 5.91 1.56
C ALA A 44 3.10 5.36 0.65
N VAL A 45 2.73 4.08 0.81
CA VAL A 45 1.73 3.38 -0.03
C VAL A 45 0.36 4.08 -0.09
N PRO A 46 -0.24 4.58 1.01
CA PRO A 46 -1.55 5.24 0.99
C PRO A 46 -1.63 6.38 -0.02
N SER A 47 -0.52 7.12 -0.18
CA SER A 47 -0.45 8.25 -1.10
C SER A 47 -0.65 7.85 -2.58
N LEU A 48 -0.34 6.60 -2.95
CA LEU A 48 -0.54 6.05 -4.30
C LEU A 48 -1.95 5.45 -4.51
N CYS A 49 -2.73 5.27 -3.45
CA CYS A 49 -4.09 4.73 -3.53
C CYS A 49 -5.10 5.71 -4.16
N THR A 50 -4.71 6.96 -4.40
CA THR A 50 -5.50 7.95 -5.13
C THR A 50 -4.79 8.45 -6.39
N HIS A 51 -3.77 7.72 -6.85
CA HIS A 51 -3.06 8.04 -8.08
C HIS A 51 -4.00 8.01 -9.29
N GLU A 52 -3.78 8.86 -10.30
CA GLU A 52 -4.65 8.97 -11.49
C GLU A 52 -4.71 7.67 -12.31
N ASP A 53 -3.56 7.02 -12.51
CA ASP A 53 -3.47 5.74 -13.22
C ASP A 53 -4.17 4.61 -12.44
N PHE A 54 -5.13 3.97 -13.11
CA PHE A 54 -5.94 2.87 -12.57
C PHE A 54 -5.12 1.69 -12.06
N ARG A 55 -4.02 1.31 -12.74
CA ARG A 55 -3.21 0.15 -12.37
C ARG A 55 -2.33 0.45 -11.17
N VAL A 56 -1.75 1.64 -11.10
CA VAL A 56 -0.98 2.09 -9.93
C VAL A 56 -1.90 2.12 -8.71
N ARG A 57 -3.04 2.80 -8.83
CA ARG A 57 -4.05 2.92 -7.78
C ARG A 57 -4.51 1.56 -7.25
N SER A 58 -4.94 0.67 -8.14
CA SER A 58 -5.40 -0.67 -7.77
C SER A 58 -4.30 -1.50 -7.11
N THR A 59 -3.05 -1.40 -7.59
CA THR A 59 -1.93 -2.14 -7.01
C THR A 59 -1.58 -1.61 -5.62
N ALA A 60 -1.55 -0.28 -5.45
CA ALA A 60 -1.29 0.36 -4.16
C ALA A 60 -2.34 -0.02 -3.12
N LEU A 61 -3.62 0.06 -3.49
CA LEU A 61 -4.71 -0.32 -2.60
C LEU A 61 -4.64 -1.80 -2.21
N HIS A 62 -4.34 -2.69 -3.15
CA HIS A 62 -4.17 -4.11 -2.84
C HIS A 62 -3.04 -4.36 -1.82
N VAL A 63 -1.89 -3.70 -2.01
CA VAL A 63 -0.75 -3.80 -1.09
C VAL A 63 -1.11 -3.26 0.30
N LEU A 64 -1.77 -2.11 0.36
CA LEU A 64 -2.24 -1.50 1.62
C LEU A 64 -3.17 -2.45 2.38
N LEU A 65 -4.20 -2.98 1.72
CA LEU A 65 -5.16 -3.90 2.33
C LEU A 65 -4.51 -5.18 2.85
N ARG A 66 -3.50 -5.70 2.12
CA ARG A 66 -2.74 -6.87 2.58
C ARG A 66 -1.96 -6.58 3.85
N TRP A 67 -1.34 -5.41 3.96
CA TRP A 67 -0.65 -5.02 5.19
C TRP A 67 -1.64 -4.79 6.34
N LEU A 68 -2.76 -4.11 6.11
CA LEU A 68 -3.78 -3.90 7.15
C LEU A 68 -4.37 -5.21 7.68
N ASP A 69 -4.56 -6.22 6.82
CA ASP A 69 -4.98 -7.55 7.26
C ASP A 69 -3.92 -8.25 8.14
N LEU A 70 -2.63 -8.02 7.88
CA LEU A 70 -1.54 -8.50 8.75
C LEU A 70 -1.52 -7.78 10.10
N VAL A 71 -1.72 -6.46 10.11
CA VAL A 71 -1.81 -5.66 11.35
C VAL A 71 -2.99 -6.15 12.19
N ARG A 72 -4.16 -6.30 11.57
CA ARG A 72 -5.40 -6.79 12.19
C ARG A 72 -5.25 -8.17 12.81
N THR A 73 -4.70 -9.12 12.04
CA THR A 73 -4.57 -10.51 12.52
C THR A 73 -3.53 -10.66 13.62
N GLY A 74 -2.57 -9.73 13.71
CA GLY A 74 -1.49 -9.78 14.71
C GLY A 74 -0.53 -10.97 14.55
N LEU A 75 -0.69 -11.78 13.49
CA LEU A 75 0.07 -13.00 13.26
C LEU A 75 1.54 -12.73 12.92
N VAL A 76 1.85 -11.52 12.44
CA VAL A 76 3.21 -11.10 12.11
C VAL A 76 3.55 -9.83 12.90
N PRO A 77 4.03 -9.95 14.16
CA PRO A 77 4.35 -8.80 14.99
C PRO A 77 5.34 -7.83 14.36
N ALA A 78 6.25 -8.34 13.53
CA ALA A 78 7.23 -7.54 12.80
C ALA A 78 6.60 -6.56 11.78
N GLU A 79 5.34 -6.75 11.37
CA GLU A 79 4.63 -5.86 10.45
C GLU A 79 3.91 -4.69 11.16
N ARG A 80 3.91 -4.68 12.50
CA ARG A 80 3.26 -3.63 13.29
C ARG A 80 4.08 -2.35 13.27
N ILE A 81 3.38 -1.22 13.19
CA ILE A 81 3.96 0.12 13.31
C ILE A 81 3.24 0.81 14.46
N GLU A 82 4.00 1.30 15.43
CA GLU A 82 3.45 2.04 16.58
C GLU A 82 2.59 3.23 16.11
N GLY A 83 1.39 3.34 16.68
CA GLY A 83 0.41 4.38 16.34
C GLY A 83 -0.43 4.10 15.09
N TYR A 84 -0.29 2.91 14.47
CA TYR A 84 -1.09 2.51 13.33
C TYR A 84 -1.76 1.15 13.58
N ASP A 85 -3.03 1.07 13.18
CA ASP A 85 -3.91 -0.09 13.28
C ASP A 85 -4.56 -0.38 11.91
N GLU A 86 -5.46 -1.36 11.88
CA GLU A 86 -6.18 -1.75 10.69
C GLU A 86 -7.11 -0.66 10.10
N HIS A 87 -7.43 0.39 10.86
CA HIS A 87 -8.36 1.46 10.46
C HIS A 87 -7.67 2.74 10.00
N SER A 88 -6.35 2.81 10.18
CA SER A 88 -5.56 4.04 10.02
C SER A 88 -5.65 4.69 8.63
N PHE A 89 -6.16 3.98 7.63
CA PHE A 89 -6.30 4.47 6.25
C PHE A 89 -7.68 4.25 5.63
N ASP A 90 -8.74 4.09 6.44
CA ASP A 90 -10.10 3.84 5.95
C ASP A 90 -10.60 4.94 4.99
N GLU A 91 -10.30 6.22 5.26
CA GLU A 91 -10.65 7.33 4.35
C GLU A 91 -9.91 7.22 3.01
N THR A 92 -8.61 6.89 3.03
CA THR A 92 -7.85 6.64 1.79
C THR A 92 -8.42 5.48 0.98
N ILE A 93 -8.92 4.43 1.65
CA ILE A 93 -9.57 3.30 0.99
C ILE A 93 -10.88 3.74 0.32
N LYS A 94 -11.69 4.56 1.00
CA LYS A 94 -12.93 5.12 0.43
C LYS A 94 -12.65 6.01 -0.78
N ASP A 95 -11.64 6.87 -0.70
CA ASP A 95 -11.22 7.73 -1.82
C ASP A 95 -10.77 6.91 -3.03
N ALA A 96 -9.97 5.87 -2.79
CA ALA A 96 -9.52 4.96 -3.85
C ALA A 96 -10.69 4.26 -4.56
N LEU A 97 -11.71 3.84 -3.79
CA LEU A 97 -12.94 3.24 -4.32
C LEU A 97 -13.74 4.21 -5.18
N ALA A 98 -13.87 5.48 -4.74
CA ALA A 98 -14.57 6.52 -5.50
C ALA A 98 -13.91 6.78 -6.88
N LEU A 99 -12.59 6.63 -6.97
CA LEU A 99 -11.83 6.74 -8.22
C LEU A 99 -11.87 5.47 -9.09
N GLY A 100 -12.43 4.37 -8.59
CA GLY A 100 -12.51 3.07 -9.26
C GLY A 100 -11.21 2.28 -9.21
N VAL A 101 -11.31 0.97 -8.95
CA VAL A 101 -10.18 0.03 -8.88
C VAL A 101 -10.56 -1.31 -9.51
N ALA A 102 -9.60 -2.22 -9.65
CA ALA A 102 -9.88 -3.58 -10.14
C ALA A 102 -10.88 -4.30 -9.22
N GLU A 103 -11.82 -5.05 -9.79
CA GLU A 103 -12.95 -5.72 -9.11
C GLU A 103 -12.50 -6.54 -7.88
N ASN A 104 -11.47 -7.37 -8.01
CA ASN A 104 -10.95 -8.15 -6.88
C ASN A 104 -10.40 -7.27 -5.75
N THR A 105 -9.82 -6.11 -6.08
CA THR A 105 -9.31 -5.16 -5.10
C THR A 105 -10.46 -4.41 -4.44
N GLU A 106 -11.48 -4.02 -5.21
CA GLU A 106 -12.70 -3.43 -4.69
C GLU A 106 -13.41 -4.36 -3.71
N PHE A 107 -13.54 -5.65 -4.05
CA PHE A 107 -14.11 -6.65 -3.16
C PHE A 107 -13.36 -6.72 -1.82
N LEU A 108 -12.02 -6.75 -1.86
CA LEU A 108 -11.19 -6.77 -0.65
C LEU A 108 -11.35 -5.48 0.17
N ALA A 109 -11.40 -4.32 -0.49
CA ALA A 109 -11.56 -3.03 0.16
C ALA A 109 -12.92 -2.91 0.85
N ARG A 110 -14.01 -3.29 0.17
CA ARG A 110 -15.35 -3.31 0.76
C ARG A 110 -15.41 -4.27 1.93
N LYS A 111 -14.83 -5.46 1.79
CA LYS A 111 -14.75 -6.45 2.87
C LYS A 111 -13.98 -5.92 4.09
N HIS A 112 -12.90 -5.18 3.88
CA HIS A 112 -12.16 -4.51 4.95
C HIS A 112 -13.06 -3.51 5.68
N LEU A 113 -13.71 -2.60 4.95
CA LEU A 113 -14.58 -1.55 5.50
C LEU A 113 -15.87 -2.06 6.16
N THR A 114 -16.38 -3.25 5.81
CA THR A 114 -17.61 -3.80 6.41
C THR A 114 -17.35 -4.68 7.62
N ARG A 115 -16.11 -5.16 7.80
CA ARG A 115 -15.74 -5.99 8.97
C ARG A 115 -15.55 -5.14 10.23
N THR A 116 -15.59 -3.83 10.06
CA THR A 116 -15.24 -2.82 11.05
C THR A 116 -16.45 -1.97 11.47
N GLY A 117 -17.66 -2.35 11.01
CA GLY A 117 -18.94 -1.78 11.42
C GLY A 117 -19.73 -2.72 12.33
#